data_AF-A0A2P6RCB0-F1
#
_entry.id   AF-A0A2P6RCB0-F1
#
_cell.length_a   1.000
_cell.length_b   1.000
_cell.length_c   1.000
_cell.angle_alpha   90.00
_cell.angle_beta   90.00
_cell.angle_gamma   90.00
#
_symmetry.space_group_name_H-M   'P 1'
#
loop_
_entity.id
_entity.type
_entity.pdbx_description
1 polymer ?
#
loop_
_entity_poly.entity_id
_entity_poly.type
_entity_poly.pdbx_seq_one_letter_code
_entity_poly.pdbx_strand_id
1 'polypeptide(L)'
;MGCLLCLCLKLIPCGILVCILLISQNSEFRFPNTYLLVGVCNDATTHKFKGKTVMTESERYESLCHCKWVDEVIPDAPWVVNEEFLDKHNIDYIAHDSLPYADASRARKDVYEFVKAVGRFKETKRTEGISTSNIIMRIVKDYNQYVLRNLDRGILEKSKQNLACM
;
A
#
# COMPACT_ATOMS: atom_id res chain seq x y z
N MET A 1 -13.06 -14.15 -18.84
CA MET A 1 -11.88 -14.05 -17.96
C MET A 1 -11.97 -12.65 -17.41
N GLY A 2 -12.25 -12.48 -16.12
CA GLY A 2 -12.49 -11.17 -15.53
C GLY A 2 -11.18 -10.59 -15.01
N CYS A 3 -10.80 -9.41 -15.46
CA CYS A 3 -9.58 -8.73 -15.03
C CYS A 3 -9.89 -7.76 -13.89
N LEU A 4 -9.26 -7.93 -12.73
CA LEU A 4 -9.50 -7.13 -11.55
C LEU A 4 -8.22 -6.39 -11.16
N LEU A 5 -8.30 -5.06 -11.03
CA LEU A 5 -7.19 -4.26 -10.53
C LEU A 5 -7.34 -4.00 -9.04
N CYS A 6 -6.41 -4.49 -8.23
CA CYS A 6 -6.23 -4.04 -6.86
C CYS A 6 -5.23 -2.89 -6.83
N LEU A 7 -5.65 -1.70 -6.40
CA LEU A 7 -4.75 -0.55 -6.29
C LEU A 7 -4.09 -0.49 -4.93
N CYS A 8 -2.78 -0.34 -4.92
CA CYS A 8 -2.01 -0.28 -3.69
C CYS A 8 -1.21 1.03 -3.55
N LEU A 9 -1.51 1.76 -2.46
CA LEU A 9 -1.11 3.16 -2.32
C LEU A 9 -0.02 3.41 -1.26
N LYS A 10 0.50 2.41 -0.51
CA LYS A 10 1.54 2.69 0.55
C LYS A 10 2.40 1.51 1.03
N LEU A 11 2.48 0.40 0.29
CA LEU A 11 2.91 -0.93 0.78
C LEU A 11 3.93 -0.98 1.93
N ILE A 12 3.48 -1.58 3.04
CA ILE A 12 4.25 -2.56 3.82
C ILE A 12 3.45 -3.88 3.74
N PRO A 13 4.09 -5.03 3.49
CA PRO A 13 3.47 -6.26 2.95
C PRO A 13 2.32 -6.89 3.76
N CYS A 14 2.24 -6.68 5.06
CA CYS A 14 1.40 -7.50 5.94
C CYS A 14 -0.13 -7.28 5.82
N GLY A 15 -0.61 -6.05 5.57
CA GLY A 15 -2.05 -5.77 5.53
C GLY A 15 -2.70 -6.09 4.19
N ILE A 16 -1.92 -5.96 3.11
CA ILE A 16 -2.39 -6.08 1.73
C ILE A 16 -2.49 -7.54 1.29
N LEU A 17 -1.64 -8.42 1.81
CA LEU A 17 -1.73 -9.86 1.57
C LEU A 17 -3.12 -10.42 1.89
N VAL A 18 -3.77 -9.91 2.93
CA VAL A 18 -5.12 -10.35 3.31
C VAL A 18 -6.19 -9.74 2.40
N CYS A 19 -6.03 -8.50 1.94
CA CYS A 19 -6.94 -7.93 0.94
C CYS A 19 -6.86 -8.69 -0.39
N ILE A 20 -5.64 -9.00 -0.85
CA ILE A 20 -5.40 -9.81 -2.06
C ILE A 20 -5.94 -11.23 -1.87
N LEU A 21 -5.74 -11.84 -0.69
CA LEU A 21 -6.35 -13.13 -0.34
C LEU A 21 -7.88 -13.05 -0.37
N LEU A 22 -8.49 -12.01 0.20
CA LEU A 22 -9.93 -11.83 0.19
C LEU A 22 -10.44 -11.67 -1.24
N ILE A 23 -9.76 -10.89 -2.08
CA ILE A 23 -10.09 -10.80 -3.50
C ILE A 23 -10.04 -12.18 -4.18
N SER A 24 -9.01 -12.99 -3.87
CA SER A 24 -8.82 -14.33 -4.44
C SER A 24 -9.81 -15.39 -3.89
N GLN A 25 -10.27 -15.27 -2.65
CA GLN A 25 -11.06 -16.29 -1.95
C GLN A 25 -12.56 -15.95 -1.82
N ASN A 26 -12.95 -14.68 -1.91
CA ASN A 26 -14.27 -14.20 -1.53
C ASN A 26 -15.31 -14.45 -2.63
N SER A 27 -16.50 -14.91 -2.23
CA SER A 27 -17.59 -15.32 -3.12
C SER A 27 -18.18 -14.20 -3.97
N GLU A 28 -18.04 -12.94 -3.54
CA GLU A 28 -18.53 -11.76 -4.27
C GLU A 28 -17.62 -11.32 -5.43
N PHE A 29 -16.35 -11.79 -5.40
CA PHE A 29 -15.34 -11.55 -6.43
C PHE A 29 -15.13 -12.78 -7.33
N ARG A 30 -15.94 -13.84 -7.16
CA ARG A 30 -15.90 -15.07 -7.95
C ARG A 30 -16.37 -14.82 -9.37
N PHE A 31 -15.51 -14.24 -10.19
CA PHE A 31 -15.45 -14.69 -11.57
C PHE A 31 -14.78 -16.06 -11.54
N PRO A 32 -15.35 -17.11 -12.17
CA PRO A 32 -14.79 -18.46 -12.19
C PRO A 32 -13.33 -18.50 -12.67
N ASN A 33 -12.90 -17.46 -13.39
CA ASN A 33 -11.56 -17.25 -13.87
C ASN A 33 -11.23 -15.75 -13.75
N THR A 34 -10.62 -15.38 -12.62
CA THR A 34 -10.20 -14.00 -12.31
C THR A 34 -8.71 -13.87 -12.56
N TYR A 35 -8.31 -12.81 -13.25
CA TYR A 35 -6.91 -12.41 -13.42
C TYR A 35 -6.65 -11.15 -12.58
N LEU A 36 -5.81 -11.25 -11.56
CA LEU A 36 -5.56 -10.19 -10.59
C LEU A 36 -4.33 -9.36 -10.99
N LEU A 37 -4.61 -8.16 -11.50
CA LEU A 37 -3.64 -7.10 -11.67
C LEU A 37 -3.47 -6.32 -10.37
N VAL A 38 -2.24 -5.97 -10.01
CA VAL A 38 -1.97 -5.06 -8.88
C VAL A 38 -1.26 -3.83 -9.38
N GLY A 39 -1.95 -2.68 -9.32
CA GLY A 39 -1.40 -1.39 -9.68
C GLY A 39 -0.68 -0.74 -8.50
N VAL A 40 0.57 -0.32 -8.72
CA VAL A 40 1.42 0.27 -7.69
C VAL A 40 1.90 1.64 -8.13
N CYS A 41 1.55 2.68 -7.38
CA CYS A 41 2.04 4.03 -7.66
C CYS A 41 3.54 4.16 -7.41
N ASN A 42 4.22 4.96 -8.24
CA ASN A 42 5.62 5.33 -8.06
C ASN A 42 5.85 6.17 -6.77
N ASP A 43 7.10 6.34 -6.36
CA ASP A 43 7.45 7.05 -5.13
C ASP A 43 7.14 8.54 -5.22
N ALA A 44 7.41 9.18 -6.37
CA ALA A 44 7.14 10.61 -6.58
C ALA A 44 5.66 10.97 -6.37
N THR A 45 4.76 10.19 -6.96
CA THR A 45 3.31 10.31 -6.86
C THR A 45 2.85 10.01 -5.43
N THR A 46 3.36 8.93 -4.83
CA THR A 46 3.00 8.54 -3.46
C THR A 46 3.42 9.62 -2.45
N HIS A 47 4.60 10.19 -2.59
CA HIS A 47 5.10 11.26 -1.72
C HIS A 47 4.29 12.53 -1.89
N LYS A 48 3.92 12.88 -3.12
CA LYS A 48 3.09 14.05 -3.43
C LYS A 48 1.68 13.97 -2.83
N PHE A 49 1.00 12.83 -2.97
CA PHE A 49 -0.42 12.74 -2.63
C PHE A 49 -0.74 11.98 -1.34
N LYS A 50 0.26 11.33 -0.71
CA LYS A 50 0.05 10.52 0.51
C LYS A 50 1.09 10.70 1.61
N GLY A 51 2.33 10.98 1.24
CA GLY A 51 3.48 11.10 2.15
C GLY A 51 4.53 10.00 1.94
N LYS A 52 5.57 10.03 2.77
CA LYS A 52 6.79 9.21 2.60
C LYS A 52 6.51 7.71 2.67
N THR A 53 7.29 6.96 1.91
CA THR A 53 7.36 5.50 1.91
C THR A 53 8.60 5.04 2.68
N VAL A 54 8.51 3.86 3.33
CA VAL A 54 9.68 3.21 3.95
C VAL A 54 10.42 2.38 2.92
N MET A 55 9.68 1.63 2.10
CA MET A 55 10.19 0.86 0.97
C MET A 55 10.17 1.72 -0.30
N THR A 56 11.22 1.61 -1.10
CA THR A 56 11.31 2.19 -2.44
C THR A 56 10.27 1.57 -3.37
N GLU A 57 9.95 2.26 -4.47
CA GLU A 57 9.03 1.74 -5.48
C GLU A 57 9.44 0.38 -6.03
N SER A 58 10.73 0.16 -6.32
CA SER A 58 11.24 -1.12 -6.82
C SER A 58 11.04 -2.26 -5.82
N GLU A 59 11.34 -2.02 -4.54
CA GLU A 59 11.10 -3.02 -3.48
C GLU A 59 9.60 -3.35 -3.35
N ARG A 60 8.72 -2.35 -3.54
CA ARG A 60 7.27 -2.55 -3.50
C ARG A 60 6.76 -3.34 -4.70
N TYR A 61 7.31 -3.12 -5.90
CA TYR A 61 6.98 -3.89 -7.10
C TYR A 61 7.38 -5.36 -6.91
N GLU A 62 8.64 -5.62 -6.56
CA GLU A 62 9.16 -6.97 -6.36
C GLU A 62 8.43 -7.73 -5.25
N SER A 63 8.08 -7.05 -4.14
CA SER A 63 7.33 -7.68 -3.05
C SER A 63 5.98 -8.23 -3.50
N LEU A 64 5.32 -7.56 -4.46
CA LEU A 64 4.03 -8.00 -5.00
C LEU A 64 4.18 -9.10 -6.05
N CYS A 65 5.27 -9.10 -6.83
CA CYS A 65 5.56 -10.19 -7.77
C CYS A 65 5.69 -11.55 -7.06
N HIS A 66 6.07 -11.57 -5.78
CA HIS A 66 6.18 -12.78 -4.97
C HIS A 66 4.90 -13.11 -4.17
N CYS A 67 3.81 -12.35 -4.36
CA CYS A 67 2.53 -12.65 -3.71
C CYS A 67 1.81 -13.76 -4.48
N LYS A 68 1.51 -14.89 -3.80
CA LYS A 68 0.89 -16.10 -4.38
C LYS A 68 -0.33 -15.85 -5.27
N TRP A 69 -1.14 -14.85 -4.95
CA TRP A 69 -2.43 -14.59 -5.59
C TRP A 69 -2.37 -13.48 -6.65
N VAL A 70 -1.22 -12.83 -6.84
CA VAL A 70 -1.05 -11.76 -7.82
C VAL A 70 -0.61 -12.40 -9.13
N ASP A 71 -1.34 -12.12 -10.21
CA ASP A 71 -0.99 -12.64 -11.54
C ASP A 71 -0.02 -11.70 -12.26
N GLU A 72 -0.23 -10.39 -12.15
CA GLU A 72 0.64 -9.38 -12.76
C GLU A 72 0.67 -8.08 -11.94
N VAL A 73 1.83 -7.44 -11.91
CA VAL A 73 2.05 -6.14 -11.24
C VAL A 73 2.21 -5.06 -12.31
N ILE A 74 1.42 -3.99 -12.19
CA ILE A 74 1.54 -2.80 -13.03
C ILE A 74 2.32 -1.72 -12.26
N PRO A 75 3.61 -1.49 -12.60
CA PRO A 75 4.38 -0.40 -12.03
C PRO A 75 3.87 0.95 -12.52
N ASP A 76 4.17 2.01 -11.77
CA ASP A 76 3.78 3.38 -12.10
C ASP A 76 2.28 3.57 -12.37
N ALA A 77 1.45 2.89 -11.58
CA ALA A 77 0.00 3.04 -11.68
C ALA A 77 -0.44 4.47 -11.32
N PRO A 78 -1.41 5.05 -12.05
CA PRO A 78 -1.85 6.41 -11.84
C PRO A 78 -2.55 6.57 -10.49
N TRP A 79 -2.43 7.76 -9.88
CA TRP A 79 -3.11 8.08 -8.63
C TRP A 79 -4.64 8.12 -8.77
N VAL A 80 -5.11 8.62 -9.91
CA VAL A 80 -6.52 8.63 -10.30
C VAL A 80 -6.65 7.84 -11.58
N VAL A 81 -7.43 6.76 -11.53
CA VAL A 81 -7.66 5.92 -12.71
C VAL A 81 -8.65 6.60 -13.65
N ASN A 82 -8.35 6.56 -14.95
CA ASN A 82 -9.19 7.03 -16.03
C ASN A 82 -9.58 5.86 -16.94
N GLU A 83 -10.49 6.11 -17.88
CA GLU A 83 -10.96 5.12 -18.86
C GLU A 83 -9.82 4.57 -19.72
N GLU A 84 -8.91 5.43 -20.19
CA GLU A 84 -7.73 5.02 -20.97
C GLU A 84 -6.87 3.96 -20.25
N PHE A 85 -6.65 4.12 -18.94
CA PHE A 85 -5.90 3.14 -18.15
C PHE A 85 -6.67 1.82 -17.98
N LEU A 86 -7.99 1.89 -17.80
CA LEU A 86 -8.84 0.70 -17.74
C LEU A 86 -8.78 -0.09 -19.04
N ASP A 87 -8.91 0.60 -20.17
CA ASP A 87 -8.93 -0.02 -21.49
C ASP A 87 -7.56 -0.58 -21.87
N LYS A 88 -6.48 0.17 -21.62
CA LYS A 88 -5.10 -0.26 -21.90
C LYS A 88 -4.76 -1.60 -21.26
N HIS A 89 -5.24 -1.84 -20.05
CA HIS A 89 -4.97 -3.07 -19.28
C HIS A 89 -6.15 -4.05 -19.27
N ASN A 90 -7.21 -3.79 -20.06
CA ASN A 90 -8.45 -4.59 -20.10
C ASN A 90 -9.06 -4.86 -18.70
N ILE A 91 -9.05 -3.86 -17.81
CA ILE A 91 -9.48 -4.00 -16.42
C ILE A 91 -11.00 -3.94 -16.32
N ASP A 92 -11.67 -5.03 -15.95
CA ASP A 92 -13.14 -5.08 -15.79
C ASP A 92 -13.62 -4.37 -14.51
N TYR A 93 -12.88 -4.52 -13.41
CA TYR A 93 -13.26 -3.99 -12.10
C TYR A 93 -12.05 -3.45 -11.35
N ILE A 94 -12.27 -2.51 -10.44
CA ILE A 94 -11.28 -2.07 -9.45
C ILE A 94 -11.71 -2.53 -8.06
N ALA A 95 -10.79 -3.16 -7.33
CA ALA A 95 -10.95 -3.51 -5.92
C ALA A 95 -10.16 -2.56 -5.01
N HIS A 96 -10.84 -1.95 -4.03
CA HIS A 96 -10.22 -1.19 -2.94
C HIS A 96 -11.17 -1.15 -1.72
N ASP A 97 -10.70 -0.70 -0.55
CA ASP A 97 -11.59 -0.44 0.59
C ASP A 97 -12.65 0.64 0.26
N SER A 98 -13.80 0.56 0.94
CA SER A 98 -14.99 1.37 0.62
C SER A 98 -14.89 2.83 1.05
N LEU A 99 -13.89 3.19 1.86
CA LEU A 99 -13.76 4.55 2.38
C LEU A 99 -13.42 5.53 1.24
N PRO A 100 -14.06 6.71 1.19
CA PRO A 100 -13.68 7.75 0.25
C PRO A 100 -12.20 8.07 0.37
N TYR A 101 -11.49 7.97 -0.74
CA TYR A 101 -10.05 8.13 -0.73
C TYR A 101 -9.68 9.51 -1.25
N ALA A 102 -9.56 10.47 -0.33
CA ALA A 102 -9.16 11.83 -0.64
C ALA A 102 -7.64 11.93 -0.87
N ASP A 103 -7.22 12.76 -1.84
CA ASP A 103 -5.81 13.12 -1.99
C ASP A 103 -5.34 14.07 -0.88
N ALA A 104 -4.02 14.12 -0.63
CA ALA A 104 -3.46 15.02 0.40
C ALA A 104 -3.77 16.52 0.14
N SER A 105 -3.98 16.91 -1.13
CA SER A 105 -4.38 18.28 -1.48
C SER A 105 -5.86 18.59 -1.19
N ARG A 106 -6.67 17.57 -0.86
CA ARG A 106 -8.14 17.64 -0.75
C ARG A 106 -8.84 18.22 -1.98
N ALA A 107 -8.18 18.20 -3.14
CA ALA A 107 -8.74 18.71 -4.38
C ALA A 107 -9.87 17.80 -4.88
N ARG A 108 -9.72 16.49 -4.64
CA ARG A 108 -10.74 15.47 -4.92
C ARG A 108 -11.20 14.79 -3.62
N LYS A 109 -12.51 14.61 -3.49
CA LYS A 109 -13.13 13.92 -2.32
C LYS A 109 -12.90 12.41 -2.34
N ASP A 110 -12.92 11.80 -3.52
CA ASP A 110 -12.66 10.37 -3.72
C ASP A 110 -12.01 10.12 -5.09
N VAL A 111 -10.82 9.52 -5.11
CA VAL A 111 -10.14 9.16 -6.37
C VAL A 111 -10.83 8.03 -7.13
N TYR A 112 -11.74 7.29 -6.47
CA TYR A 112 -12.51 6.19 -7.07
C TYR A 112 -13.90 6.61 -7.55
N GLU A 113 -14.27 7.89 -7.46
CA GLU A 113 -15.60 8.40 -7.79
C GLU A 113 -16.08 7.98 -9.19
N PHE A 114 -15.22 8.14 -10.20
CA PHE A 114 -15.50 7.72 -11.58
C PHE A 114 -15.85 6.23 -11.67
N VAL A 115 -15.04 5.39 -11.03
CA VAL A 115 -15.14 3.93 -11.11
C VAL A 115 -16.36 3.41 -10.34
N LYS A 116 -16.70 4.08 -9.24
CA LYS A 116 -17.95 3.84 -8.50
C LYS A 116 -19.17 4.23 -9.33
N ALA A 117 -19.14 5.39 -10.00
CA ALA A 117 -20.25 5.88 -10.83
C ALA A 117 -20.58 4.95 -12.01
N VAL A 118 -19.57 4.32 -12.63
CA VAL A 118 -19.77 3.36 -13.73
C VAL A 118 -20.02 1.92 -13.27
N GLY A 119 -20.17 1.69 -11.96
CA GLY A 119 -20.49 0.36 -11.41
C GLY A 119 -19.34 -0.66 -11.49
N ARG A 120 -18.10 -0.22 -11.72
CA ARG A 120 -16.91 -1.07 -11.83
C ARG A 120 -16.09 -1.14 -10.54
N PHE A 121 -16.58 -0.59 -9.44
CA PHE A 121 -15.91 -0.63 -8.13
C PHE A 121 -16.38 -1.83 -7.31
N LYS A 122 -15.44 -2.56 -6.69
CA LYS A 122 -15.69 -3.69 -5.82
C LYS A 122 -15.05 -3.45 -4.46
N GLU A 123 -15.87 -3.43 -3.41
CA GLU A 123 -15.43 -3.08 -2.07
C GLU A 123 -14.71 -4.24 -1.38
N THR A 124 -13.52 -3.97 -0.85
CA THR A 124 -12.76 -4.93 -0.01
C THR A 124 -12.82 -4.52 1.45
N LYS A 125 -12.61 -5.50 2.33
CA LYS A 125 -12.54 -5.27 3.78
C LYS A 125 -11.09 -5.19 4.21
N ARG A 126 -10.79 -4.21 5.05
CA ARG A 126 -9.47 -4.06 5.69
C ARG A 126 -9.30 -5.12 6.76
N THR A 127 -8.06 -5.57 6.94
CA THR A 127 -7.68 -6.44 8.05
C THR A 127 -7.44 -5.62 9.30
N GLU A 128 -8.17 -5.93 10.37
CA GLU A 128 -8.00 -5.25 11.64
C GLU A 128 -6.64 -5.57 12.29
N GLY A 129 -6.12 -4.63 13.07
CA GLY A 129 -4.87 -4.80 13.84
C GLY A 129 -3.57 -4.74 13.04
N ILE A 130 -3.62 -4.63 11.70
CA ILE A 130 -2.43 -4.59 10.83
C ILE A 130 -2.48 -3.41 9.86
N SER A 131 -1.43 -2.59 9.83
CA SER A 131 -1.23 -1.53 8.84
C SER A 131 0.22 -1.05 8.83
N THR A 132 0.63 -0.41 7.74
CA THR A 132 1.94 0.27 7.62
C THR A 132 2.21 1.18 8.83
N SER A 133 1.24 2.03 9.18
CA SER A 133 1.36 2.95 10.32
C SER A 133 1.49 2.20 11.65
N ASN A 134 0.74 1.11 11.84
CA ASN A 134 0.84 0.30 13.06
C ASN A 134 2.23 -0.33 13.21
N ILE A 135 2.81 -0.85 12.13
CA ILE A 135 4.18 -1.41 12.17
C ILE A 135 5.20 -0.32 12.46
N ILE A 136 5.13 0.82 11.77
CA ILE A 136 6.04 1.95 12.02
C ILE A 136 5.95 2.39 13.49
N MET A 137 4.73 2.50 14.04
CA MET A 137 4.53 2.86 15.44
C MET A 137 5.13 1.86 16.42
N ARG A 138 5.06 0.54 16.14
CA ARG A 138 5.72 -0.49 16.96
C ARG A 138 7.23 -0.29 16.96
N ILE A 139 7.83 -0.13 15.78
CA ILE A 139 9.29 0.09 15.65
C ILE A 139 9.73 1.36 16.38
N VAL A 140 9.01 2.48 16.21
CA VAL A 140 9.34 3.75 16.87
C VAL A 140 9.20 3.64 18.39
N LYS A 141 8.17 2.96 18.88
CA LYS A 141 7.98 2.74 20.32
C LYS A 141 9.14 1.95 20.92
N ASP A 142 9.53 0.86 20.26
CA ASP A 142 10.62 -0.01 20.74
C ASP A 142 11.97 0.70 20.67
N TYR A 143 12.20 1.50 19.62
CA TYR A 143 13.39 2.35 19.50
C TYR A 143 13.48 3.38 20.64
N ASN A 144 12.38 4.08 20.95
CA ASN A 144 12.36 5.04 22.05
C ASN A 144 12.69 4.37 23.40
N GLN A 145 12.14 3.19 23.67
CA GLN A 145 12.46 2.41 24.87
C GLN A 145 13.92 1.95 24.88
N TYR A 146 14.48 1.57 23.73
CA TYR A 146 15.90 1.26 23.63
C TYR A 146 16.76 2.47 23.97
N VAL A 147 16.47 3.65 23.42
CA VAL A 147 17.24 4.89 23.69
C VAL A 147 17.22 5.24 25.17
N LEU A 148 16.04 5.28 25.79
CA LEU A 148 15.90 5.62 27.22
C LEU A 148 16.67 4.65 28.12
N ARG A 149 16.57 3.33 27.88
CA ARG A 149 17.32 2.32 28.64
C ARG A 149 18.84 2.47 28.52
N ASN A 150 19.34 2.92 27.37
CA ASN A 150 20.78 3.13 27.17
C ASN A 150 21.27 4.45 27.79
N LEU A 151 20.41 5.48 27.83
CA LEU A 151 20.68 6.72 28.56
C LEU A 151 20.81 6.44 30.07
N ASP A 152 19.87 5.71 30.66
CA ASP A 152 19.89 5.35 32.08
C ASP A 152 21.13 4.53 32.48
N ARG A 153 21.67 3.75 31.52
CA ARG A 153 22.91 2.96 31.70
C ARG A 153 24.20 3.77 31.47
N GLY A 154 24.10 5.06 31.13
CA GLY A 154 25.26 5.92 30.86
C GLY A 154 26.05 5.57 29.57
N ILE A 155 25.44 4.82 28.64
CA ILE A 155 26.14 4.32 27.45
C ILE A 155 26.34 5.41 26.38
N LEU A 156 25.40 6.36 26.27
CA LEU A 156 25.46 7.44 25.28
C LEU A 156 26.42 8.59 25.65
N GLU A 157 26.87 8.69 26.90
CA GLU A 157 27.98 9.59 27.25
C GLU A 157 29.34 9.00 26.81
N LYS A 158 29.51 7.68 26.92
CA LYS A 158 30.74 6.99 26.49
C LYS A 158 30.98 7.06 24.97
N SER A 159 29.93 7.13 24.16
CA SER A 159 30.07 7.28 22.70
C SER A 159 30.51 8.69 22.28
N LYS A 160 30.17 9.74 23.03
CA LYS A 160 30.71 11.10 22.80
C LYS A 160 32.20 11.19 23.14
N GLN A 161 32.66 10.47 24.18
CA GLN A 161 34.08 10.42 24.53
C GLN A 161 34.96 9.80 23.42
N ASN A 162 34.43 8.81 22.69
CA ASN A 162 35.15 8.16 21.59
C ASN A 162 35.18 8.96 20.28
N LEU A 163 34.25 9.92 20.08
CA LEU A 163 34.30 10.82 18.92
C LEU A 163 35.21 12.04 19.15
N ALA A 164 35.56 12.36 20.39
CA ALA A 164 36.47 13.46 20.73
C ALA A 164 37.95 13.04 20.75
N CYS A 165 38.25 11.74 20.53
CA CYS A 165 39.60 11.17 20.56
C CYS A 165 40.05 10.61 19.18
N MET A 166 39.34 10.93 18.10
CA MET A 166 39.77 10.75 16.70
C MET A 166 39.83 12.11 16.03
#